data_AF-A0A0L7LUD3-F1
#
_entry.id   AF-A0A0L7LUD3-F1
#
_cell.length_a   1.000
_cell.length_b   1.000
_cell.length_c   1.000
_cell.angle_alpha   90.00
_cell.angle_beta   90.00
_cell.angle_gamma   90.00
#
_symmetry.space_group_name_H-M   'P 1'
#
loop_
_entity.id
_entity.type
_entity.pdbx_description
1 polymer ?
#
loop_
_entity_poly.entity_id
_entity_poly.type
_entity_poly.pdbx_seq_one_letter_code
_entity_poly.pdbx_strand_id
1 'polypeptide(L)'
;MTDDGSTIVALHRDQGFPYEHSRPLPEEEKESTGILRMENVEEVRRVFKETKPEIARKQLAALTLTTEHRWFPRARDKRAKKTEMNRPYL
;
A
#
# COMPACT_ATOMS: atom_id res chain seq x y z
N MET A 1 7.56 37.76 -16.34
CA MET A 1 6.75 38.97 -16.04
C MET A 1 6.19 39.45 -17.37
N THR A 2 4.91 39.78 -17.46
CA THR A 2 4.32 40.36 -18.70
C THR A 2 4.90 41.74 -18.96
N ASP A 3 4.82 42.22 -20.20
CA ASP A 3 5.40 43.50 -20.63
C ASP A 3 4.85 44.69 -19.81
N ASP A 4 3.59 44.59 -19.39
CA ASP A 4 2.92 45.58 -18.53
C ASP A 4 3.32 45.51 -17.04
N GLY A 5 4.20 44.58 -16.64
CA GLY A 5 4.64 44.39 -15.26
C GLY A 5 3.56 43.90 -14.27
N SER A 6 2.32 43.73 -14.74
CA SER A 6 1.14 43.41 -13.93
C SER A 6 1.04 41.94 -13.53
N THR A 7 1.67 41.04 -14.28
CA THR A 7 1.56 39.58 -14.07
C THR A 7 2.92 38.90 -14.02
N ILE A 8 3.14 38.07 -13.00
CA ILE A 8 4.32 37.20 -12.91
C ILE A 8 3.93 35.84 -13.49
N VAL A 9 4.45 35.53 -14.67
CA VAL A 9 4.32 34.22 -15.32
C VAL A 9 5.55 33.39 -14.95
N ALA A 10 5.33 32.24 -14.30
CA ALA A 10 6.36 31.25 -14.01
C ALA A 10 6.05 29.97 -14.80
N LEU A 11 6.92 29.63 -15.75
CA LEU A 11 6.83 28.38 -16.51
C LEU A 11 7.66 27.32 -15.79
N HIS A 12 7.01 26.36 -15.14
CA HIS A 12 7.67 25.15 -14.64
C HIS A 12 7.45 24.01 -15.63
N ARG A 13 8.54 23.45 -16.14
CA ARG A 13 8.51 22.24 -16.97
C ARG A 13 8.71 21.03 -16.09
N ASP A 14 7.99 19.96 -16.39
CA ASP A 14 8.21 18.68 -15.73
C ASP A 14 9.58 18.13 -16.13
N GLN A 15 10.34 17.66 -15.15
CA GLN A 15 11.61 17.00 -15.38
C GLN A 15 11.39 15.48 -15.36
N GLY A 16 11.82 14.81 -16.43
CA GLY A 16 11.85 13.35 -16.47
C GLY A 16 12.88 12.78 -15.49
N PHE A 17 12.64 11.57 -15.00
CA PHE A 17 13.59 10.88 -14.13
C PHE A 17 14.78 10.32 -14.94
N PRO A 18 16.03 10.73 -14.66
CA PRO A 18 17.20 10.20 -15.37
C PRO A 18 17.39 8.70 -15.15
N TYR A 19 17.72 7.98 -16.22
CA TYR A 19 17.89 6.52 -16.17
C TYR A 19 19.02 6.09 -15.21
N GLU A 20 20.09 6.88 -15.11
CA GLU A 20 21.23 6.62 -14.23
C GLU A 20 20.88 6.58 -12.74
N HIS A 21 19.73 7.14 -12.35
CA HIS A 21 19.22 7.10 -10.98
C HIS A 21 18.25 5.95 -10.73
N SER A 22 17.93 5.17 -11.76
CA SER A 22 17.09 3.98 -11.62
C SER A 22 17.90 2.79 -11.12
N ARG A 23 17.22 1.85 -10.46
CA ARG A 23 17.79 0.54 -10.12
C ARG A 23 17.15 -0.52 -11.01
N PRO A 24 17.90 -1.56 -11.42
CA PRO A 24 17.29 -2.68 -12.11
C PRO A 24 16.23 -3.34 -11.21
N LEU A 25 15.21 -3.90 -11.84
CA LEU A 25 14.22 -4.73 -11.14
C LEU A 25 14.92 -5.99 -10.63
N PRO A 26 14.65 -6.45 -9.40
CA PRO A 26 15.19 -7.70 -8.91
C PRO A 26 14.64 -8.86 -9.74
N GLU A 27 15.51 -9.80 -10.09
CA GLU A 27 15.09 -11.05 -10.75
C GLU A 27 14.52 -12.00 -9.69
N GLU A 28 13.22 -12.30 -9.79
CA GLU A 28 12.59 -13.35 -8.97
C GLU A 28 12.91 -14.71 -9.58
N GLU A 29 13.93 -15.40 -9.06
CA GLU A 29 14.17 -16.80 -9.36
C GLU A 29 13.03 -17.64 -8.75
N LYS A 30 11.99 -17.88 -9.54
CA LYS A 30 10.93 -18.83 -9.18
C LYS A 30 11.46 -20.23 -9.49
N GLU A 31 11.96 -20.90 -8.45
CA GLU A 31 12.27 -22.33 -8.50
C GLU A 31 10.97 -23.14 -8.60
N SER A 32 10.32 -23.12 -9.77
CA SER A 32 9.16 -23.97 -10.02
C SER A 32 9.62 -25.33 -10.53
N THR A 33 9.82 -26.28 -9.61
CA THR A 33 10.24 -27.66 -9.95
C THR A 33 9.07 -28.56 -10.40
N GLY A 34 7.82 -28.06 -10.39
CA GLY A 34 6.62 -28.84 -10.66
C GLY A 34 5.91 -28.53 -11.98
N ILE A 35 5.43 -29.57 -12.69
CA ILE A 35 4.59 -29.44 -13.91
C ILE A 35 3.23 -28.79 -13.61
N LEU A 36 2.74 -28.91 -12.37
CA LEU A 36 1.50 -28.31 -11.89
C LEU A 36 1.79 -27.03 -11.11
N ARG A 37 1.01 -25.96 -11.36
CA ARG A 37 1.03 -24.67 -10.62
C ARG A 37 0.48 -24.79 -9.18
N MET A 38 0.84 -25.86 -8.46
CA MET A 38 0.38 -26.14 -7.09
C MET A 38 1.52 -26.04 -6.07
N GLU A 39 2.52 -25.21 -6.34
CA GLU A 39 3.72 -25.12 -5.51
C GLU A 39 3.46 -24.40 -4.18
N ASN A 40 2.31 -23.72 -4.06
CA ASN A 40 2.04 -22.82 -2.95
C ASN A 40 0.97 -23.34 -1.96
N VAL A 41 0.76 -24.65 -1.91
CA VAL A 41 -0.25 -25.27 -1.03
C VAL A 41 0.04 -25.00 0.44
N GLU A 42 1.32 -24.88 0.82
CA GLU A 42 1.73 -24.56 2.18
C GLU A 42 1.41 -23.11 2.56
N GLU A 43 1.62 -22.16 1.65
CA GLU A 43 1.23 -20.76 1.86
C GLU A 43 -0.29 -20.62 1.95
N VAL A 44 -1.02 -21.30 1.06
CA VAL A 44 -2.49 -21.36 1.12
C VAL A 44 -2.95 -21.89 2.48
N ARG A 45 -2.39 -23.00 2.95
CA ARG A 45 -2.71 -23.55 4.28
C ARG A 45 -2.35 -22.60 5.42
N ARG A 46 -1.26 -21.83 5.30
CA ARG A 46 -0.86 -20.83 6.30
C ARG A 46 -1.82 -19.65 6.34
N VAL A 47 -2.28 -19.16 5.19
CA VAL A 47 -3.21 -18.02 5.08
C VAL A 47 -4.59 -18.37 5.62
N PHE A 48 -5.09 -19.57 5.34
CA PHE A 48 -6.42 -20.01 5.77
C PHE A 48 -6.45 -20.65 7.17
N LYS A 49 -5.31 -20.71 7.87
CA LYS A 49 -5.28 -21.22 9.24
C LYS A 49 -5.98 -20.24 10.16
N GLU A 50 -6.94 -20.72 10.96
CA GLU A 50 -7.59 -19.89 11.97
C GLU A 50 -6.58 -19.38 13.01
N THR A 51 -6.31 -18.08 12.97
CA THR A 51 -5.45 -17.40 13.96
C THR A 51 -6.30 -16.75 15.04
N LYS A 52 -5.86 -16.87 16.30
CA LYS A 52 -6.46 -16.11 17.41
C LYS A 52 -6.35 -14.60 17.14
N PRO A 53 -7.38 -13.81 17.48
CA PRO A 53 -7.44 -12.38 17.15
C PRO A 53 -6.27 -11.58 17.77
N GLU A 54 -5.74 -12.01 18.91
CA GLU A 54 -4.57 -11.39 19.55
C GLU A 54 -3.30 -11.53 18.70
N ILE A 55 -3.07 -12.72 18.15
CA ILE A 55 -1.89 -13.02 17.32
C ILE A 55 -1.99 -12.26 16.00
N ALA A 56 -3.18 -12.23 15.39
CA ALA A 56 -3.43 -11.50 14.16
C ALA A 56 -3.14 -10.00 14.32
N ARG A 57 -3.59 -9.37 15.42
CA ARG A 57 -3.33 -7.95 15.69
C ARG A 57 -1.83 -7.64 15.82
N LYS A 58 -1.07 -8.50 16.50
CA LYS A 58 0.38 -8.36 16.65
C LYS A 58 1.12 -8.47 15.30
N GLN A 59 0.74 -9.45 14.49
CA GLN A 59 1.31 -9.63 13.15
C GLN A 59 1.01 -8.42 12.26
N LEU A 60 -0.23 -7.94 12.26
CA LEU A 60 -0.64 -6.77 11.49
C LEU A 60 0.11 -5.51 11.92
N ALA A 61 0.26 -5.30 13.24
CA ALA A 61 1.05 -4.21 13.80
C ALA A 61 2.52 -4.27 13.33
N ALA A 62 3.14 -5.45 13.40
CA ALA A 62 4.53 -5.65 12.97
C ALA A 62 4.73 -5.44 11.46
N LEU A 63 3.83 -5.99 10.62
CA LEU A 63 3.91 -5.87 9.15
C LEU A 63 3.74 -4.42 8.66
N THR A 64 2.85 -3.67 9.32
CA THR A 64 2.52 -2.30 8.91
C THR A 64 3.28 -1.23 9.69
N LEU A 65 4.17 -1.64 10.61
CA LEU A 65 4.85 -0.74 11.54
C LEU A 65 3.88 0.20 12.28
N THR A 66 2.72 -0.34 12.69
CA THR A 66 1.68 0.39 13.44
C THR A 66 1.52 -0.15 14.86
N THR A 67 0.71 0.51 15.68
CA THR A 67 0.40 0.06 17.05
C THR A 67 -0.75 -0.95 17.08
N GLU A 68 -0.69 -1.90 18.02
CA GLU A 68 -1.69 -2.97 18.18
C GLU A 68 -3.13 -2.43 18.41
N HIS A 69 -3.26 -1.30 19.11
CA HIS A 69 -4.54 -0.68 19.45
C HIS A 69 -5.38 -0.25 18.24
N ARG A 70 -4.74 0.01 17.09
CA ARG A 70 -5.43 0.37 15.84
C ARG A 70 -6.28 -0.79 15.30
N TRP A 71 -5.92 -2.02 15.64
CA TRP A 71 -6.53 -3.26 15.13
C TRP A 71 -7.62 -3.82 16.06
N PHE A 72 -7.99 -3.08 17.11
CA PHE A 72 -9.18 -3.39 17.89
C PHE A 72 -10.43 -2.85 17.18
N PRO A 73 -11.52 -3.63 17.15
CA PRO A 73 -12.76 -3.17 16.53
C PRO A 73 -13.28 -1.94 17.29
N ARG A 74 -13.53 -0.85 16.57
CA ARG A 74 -14.13 0.35 17.15
C ARG A 74 -15.64 0.19 17.23
N ALA A 75 -16.23 0.48 18.39
CA ALA A 75 -17.68 0.35 18.64
C ALA A 75 -18.53 1.18 17.66
N ARG A 76 -17.99 2.31 17.16
CA ARG A 76 -18.69 3.23 16.25
C ARG A 76 -18.69 2.79 14.79
N ASP A 77 -17.68 2.01 14.37
CA ASP A 77 -17.50 1.65 12.95
C ASP A 77 -18.43 0.51 12.49
N LYS A 78 -19.05 -0.24 13.40
CA LYS A 78 -20.01 -1.31 13.03
C LYS A 78 -21.41 -0.82 12.63
N ARG A 79 -21.79 0.44 12.90
CA ARG A 79 -23.17 0.93 12.67
C ARG A 79 -23.29 2.32 12.04
N ALA A 80 -22.23 3.15 11.97
CA ALA A 80 -22.43 4.60 11.86
C ALA A 80 -21.80 5.32 10.66
N LYS A 81 -21.27 4.63 9.64
CA LYS A 81 -20.69 5.34 8.48
C LYS A 81 -21.52 5.14 7.21
N LYS A 82 -22.31 6.18 6.89
CA LYS A 82 -22.94 6.47 5.58
C LYS A 82 -22.51 7.87 5.07
N THR A 83 -21.38 8.38 5.53
CA THR A 83 -20.92 9.73 5.20
C THR A 83 -20.02 9.67 3.97
N GLU A 84 -20.36 10.42 2.92
CA GLU A 84 -19.46 10.58 1.78
C GLU A 84 -18.23 11.40 2.17
N MET A 85 -17.10 11.08 1.56
CA MET A 85 -15.80 11.64 1.87
C MET A 85 -15.80 13.15 1.63
N ASN A 86 -15.40 13.94 2.63
CA ASN A 86 -15.40 15.42 2.56
C ASN A 86 -14.51 16.02 1.44
N ARG A 87 -13.73 15.20 0.72
CA ARG A 87 -12.79 15.62 -0.33
C ARG A 87 -12.75 14.57 -1.45
N PRO A 88 -13.51 14.73 -2.54
CA PRO A 88 -13.62 13.68 -3.56
C PRO A 88 -12.42 13.57 -4.53
N TYR A 89 -11.40 14.41 -4.40
CA TYR A 89 -10.26 14.45 -5.33
C TYR A 89 -8.92 14.71 -4.62
N LEU A 90 -8.76 14.16 -3.42
CA LEU A 90 -7.47 13.98 -2.76
C LEU A 90 -7.22 12.48 -2.55
#